data_AF-A0AAD7KJT3-F1
#
_entry.id   AF-A0AAD7KJT3-F1
#
_cell.length_a   1.000
_cell.length_b   1.000
_cell.length_c   1.000
_cell.angle_alpha   90.00
_cell.angle_beta   90.00
_cell.angle_gamma   90.00
#
_symmetry.space_group_name_H-M   'P 1'
#
loop_
_entity.id
_entity.type
_entity.pdbx_description
1 polymer ?
#
loop_
_entity_poly.entity_id
_entity_poly.type
_entity_poly.pdbx_seq_one_letter_code
_entity_poly.pdbx_strand_id
1 'polypeptide(L)'
;VSSLAWTGHLVHVAIPASRGEYVRWNNFLGVFPHPQGLGPLFSGQWNLYAQNPDSGSHLFGTSQGAGTAILTLLGGFHPQTQSLWLTDIAHHHLAIAFIFLVAGHMYRTNFGIGHSIKDLLEAHIPPGGRLGRGHKGLYDTINNSIHFQLGLALASLGVITSLVAQHMYSLPAYAFIAQDLLLQAAIIYSSPIYRRIHHDRSFCSWSYIFY
;
A
#
# COMPACT_ATOMS: atom_id res chain seq x y z
N VAL A 1 -9.10 -7.41 4.68
CA VAL A 1 -10.02 -7.85 3.59
C VAL A 1 -9.95 -6.91 2.38
N SER A 2 -10.10 -5.59 2.52
CA SER A 2 -10.14 -4.66 1.38
C SER A 2 -8.90 -4.71 0.47
N SER A 3 -7.69 -4.85 1.02
CA SER A 3 -6.47 -5.00 0.20
C SER A 3 -6.45 -6.29 -0.63
N LEU A 4 -7.04 -7.38 -0.09
CA LEU A 4 -7.20 -8.64 -0.83
C LEU A 4 -8.19 -8.45 -2.00
N ALA A 5 -9.30 -7.76 -1.75
CA ALA A 5 -10.26 -7.43 -2.81
C ALA A 5 -9.64 -6.52 -3.88
N TRP A 6 -8.81 -5.56 -3.48
CA TRP A 6 -8.08 -4.70 -4.42
C TRP A 6 -7.07 -5.49 -5.26
N THR A 7 -6.38 -6.47 -4.66
CA THR A 7 -5.56 -7.43 -5.42
C THR A 7 -6.39 -8.16 -6.46
N GLY A 8 -7.57 -8.66 -6.08
CA GLY A 8 -8.51 -9.29 -7.01
C GLY A 8 -8.89 -8.36 -8.16
N HIS A 9 -9.19 -7.08 -7.87
CA HIS A 9 -9.47 -6.09 -8.90
C HIS A 9 -8.27 -5.87 -9.84
N LEU A 10 -7.06 -5.72 -9.31
CA LEU A 10 -5.86 -5.54 -10.11
C LEU A 10 -5.59 -6.73 -11.03
N VAL A 11 -5.65 -7.95 -10.48
CA VAL A 11 -5.37 -9.20 -11.20
C VAL A 11 -6.43 -9.51 -12.26
N HIS A 12 -7.72 -9.28 -11.98
CA HIS A 12 -8.79 -9.66 -12.88
C HIS A 12 -9.25 -8.54 -13.82
N VAL A 13 -8.91 -7.27 -13.55
CA VAL A 13 -9.40 -6.14 -14.34
C VAL A 13 -8.26 -5.24 -14.82
N ALA A 14 -7.43 -4.72 -13.93
CA ALA A 14 -6.41 -3.73 -14.30
C ALA A 14 -5.28 -4.32 -15.17
N ILE A 15 -4.75 -5.49 -14.80
CA ILE A 15 -3.69 -6.16 -15.55
C ILE A 15 -4.18 -6.59 -16.94
N PRO A 16 -5.33 -7.28 -17.10
CA PRO A 16 -5.91 -7.55 -18.42
C PRO A 16 -6.12 -6.27 -19.24
N ALA A 17 -6.67 -5.21 -18.64
CA ALA A 17 -6.84 -3.92 -19.33
C ALA A 17 -5.52 -3.31 -19.81
N SER A 18 -4.45 -3.42 -19.03
CA SER A 18 -3.11 -2.98 -19.45
C SER A 18 -2.50 -3.81 -20.58
N ARG A 19 -3.05 -5.00 -20.85
CA ARG A 19 -2.65 -5.90 -21.94
C ARG A 19 -3.61 -5.85 -23.13
N GLY A 20 -4.52 -4.88 -23.16
CA GLY A 20 -5.51 -4.71 -24.22
C GLY A 20 -6.68 -5.70 -24.16
N GLU A 21 -6.82 -6.44 -23.07
CA GLU A 21 -7.96 -7.31 -22.84
C GLU A 21 -9.09 -6.57 -22.14
N TYR A 22 -10.33 -6.93 -22.48
CA TYR A 22 -11.50 -6.25 -21.97
C TYR A 22 -12.29 -7.16 -21.02
N VAL A 23 -12.12 -6.92 -19.72
CA VAL A 23 -12.83 -7.64 -18.66
C VAL A 23 -13.82 -6.72 -17.96
N ARG A 24 -15.10 -7.08 -18.01
CA ARG A 24 -16.23 -6.38 -17.37
C ARG A 24 -17.15 -7.38 -16.69
N TRP A 25 -18.17 -6.87 -15.99
CA TRP A 25 -19.12 -7.71 -15.25
C TRP A 25 -19.80 -8.81 -16.08
N ASN A 26 -20.03 -8.58 -17.38
CA ASN A 26 -20.69 -9.55 -18.26
C ASN A 26 -19.80 -10.74 -18.66
N ASN A 27 -18.46 -10.63 -18.58
CA ASN A 27 -17.53 -11.69 -18.93
C ASN A 27 -16.52 -12.06 -17.83
N PHE A 28 -16.55 -11.37 -16.69
CA PHE A 28 -15.61 -11.55 -15.57
C PHE A 28 -15.46 -13.00 -15.09
N LEU A 29 -16.57 -13.76 -15.08
CA LEU A 29 -16.55 -15.16 -14.63
C LEU A 29 -16.05 -16.16 -15.69
N GLY A 30 -15.94 -15.73 -16.95
CA GLY A 30 -15.51 -16.58 -18.07
C GLY A 30 -14.07 -16.35 -18.53
N VAL A 31 -13.41 -15.30 -18.03
CA VAL A 31 -12.03 -14.96 -18.37
C VAL A 31 -11.12 -15.30 -17.19
N PHE A 32 -10.13 -16.16 -17.43
CA PHE A 32 -9.14 -16.47 -16.42
C PHE A 32 -8.04 -15.40 -16.39
N PRO A 33 -7.65 -14.89 -15.21
CA PRO A 33 -6.58 -13.90 -15.09
C PRO A 33 -5.18 -14.50 -15.35
N HIS A 34 -5.05 -15.83 -15.30
CA HIS A 34 -3.80 -16.55 -15.56
C HIS A 34 -4.11 -17.84 -16.35
N PRO A 35 -3.29 -18.24 -17.33
CA PRO A 35 -3.58 -19.40 -18.20
C PRO A 35 -3.82 -20.72 -17.45
N GLN A 36 -3.17 -20.90 -16.31
CA GLN A 36 -3.29 -22.11 -15.47
C GLN A 36 -4.37 -22.00 -14.38
N GLY A 37 -5.14 -20.90 -14.36
CA GLY A 37 -6.18 -20.66 -13.37
C GLY A 37 -5.68 -20.78 -11.93
N LEU A 38 -6.46 -21.42 -11.07
CA LEU A 38 -6.14 -21.65 -9.65
C LEU A 38 -5.34 -22.93 -9.39
N GLY A 39 -5.02 -23.73 -10.41
CA GLY A 39 -4.27 -24.97 -10.24
C GLY A 39 -2.95 -24.79 -9.45
N PRO A 40 -2.07 -23.85 -9.87
CA PRO A 40 -0.81 -23.56 -9.18
C PRO A 40 -0.98 -23.11 -7.72
N LEU A 41 -2.09 -22.45 -7.39
CA LEU A 41 -2.38 -22.01 -6.02
C LEU A 41 -2.55 -23.22 -5.08
N PHE A 42 -3.35 -24.21 -5.48
CA PHE A 42 -3.65 -25.38 -4.65
C PHE A 42 -2.54 -26.43 -4.66
N SER A 43 -1.73 -26.49 -5.73
CA SER A 43 -0.55 -27.36 -5.78
C SER A 43 0.69 -26.79 -5.08
N GLY A 44 0.61 -25.54 -4.57
CA GLY A 44 1.73 -24.86 -3.91
C GLY A 44 2.81 -24.32 -4.87
N GLN A 45 2.56 -24.36 -6.19
CA GLN A 45 3.50 -23.91 -7.23
C GLN A 45 3.31 -22.41 -7.53
N TRP A 46 3.35 -21.57 -6.51
CA TRP A 46 2.99 -20.15 -6.63
C TRP A 46 3.96 -19.34 -7.50
N ASN A 47 5.18 -19.83 -7.69
CA ASN A 47 6.17 -19.23 -8.58
C ASN A 47 5.69 -19.15 -10.03
N LEU A 48 4.76 -20.01 -10.46
CA LEU A 48 4.19 -19.99 -11.81
C LEU A 48 3.44 -18.68 -12.10
N TYR A 49 2.84 -18.04 -11.09
CA TYR A 49 2.16 -16.74 -11.25
C TYR A 49 3.10 -15.55 -11.50
N ALA A 50 4.41 -15.73 -11.28
CA ALA A 50 5.44 -14.72 -11.53
C ALA A 50 6.16 -14.91 -12.87
N GLN A 51 5.85 -15.97 -13.61
CA GLN A 51 6.54 -16.30 -14.86
C GLN A 51 6.03 -15.46 -16.02
N ASN A 52 6.96 -15.11 -16.93
CA ASN A 52 6.71 -14.30 -18.12
C ASN A 52 6.07 -12.93 -17.76
N PRO A 53 6.80 -12.05 -17.07
CA PRO A 53 6.36 -10.67 -16.86
C PRO A 53 6.20 -9.93 -18.20
N ASP A 54 5.50 -8.80 -18.16
CA ASP A 54 5.45 -7.89 -19.31
C ASP A 54 6.87 -7.45 -19.69
N SER A 55 7.16 -7.44 -20.99
CA SER A 55 8.50 -7.11 -21.48
C SER A 55 8.84 -5.62 -21.32
N GLY A 56 10.12 -5.26 -21.37
CA GLY A 56 10.53 -3.85 -21.39
C GLY A 56 10.02 -3.07 -22.61
N SER A 57 9.63 -3.77 -23.68
CA SER A 57 9.03 -3.23 -24.89
C SER A 57 7.49 -3.32 -24.90
N HIS A 58 6.87 -3.71 -23.79
CA HIS A 58 5.41 -3.78 -23.69
C HIS A 58 4.77 -2.42 -23.98
N LEU A 59 3.72 -2.42 -24.81
CA LEU A 59 2.91 -1.24 -25.07
C LEU A 59 1.64 -1.29 -24.23
N PHE A 60 1.58 -0.44 -23.22
CA PHE A 60 0.49 -0.36 -22.25
C PHE A 60 -0.86 -0.13 -22.93
N GLY A 61 -1.83 -0.97 -22.60
CA GLY A 61 -3.17 -1.02 -23.20
C GLY A 61 -3.26 -1.91 -24.43
N THR A 62 -2.21 -2.66 -24.79
CA THR A 62 -2.19 -3.56 -25.95
C THR A 62 -1.57 -4.91 -25.59
N SER A 63 -1.76 -5.92 -26.44
CA SER A 63 -1.13 -7.23 -26.25
C SER A 63 0.33 -7.30 -26.72
N GLN A 64 0.87 -6.21 -27.29
CA GLN A 64 2.22 -6.20 -27.82
C GLN A 64 3.25 -6.17 -26.71
N GLY A 65 4.06 -7.23 -26.61
CA GLY A 65 5.06 -7.39 -25.55
C GLY A 65 4.47 -7.70 -24.17
N ALA A 66 3.18 -8.06 -24.10
CA ALA A 66 2.49 -8.45 -22.88
C ALA A 66 2.92 -9.86 -22.44
N GLY A 67 3.05 -10.03 -21.13
CA GLY A 67 3.33 -11.31 -20.48
C GLY A 67 2.07 -11.99 -19.96
N THR A 68 2.26 -13.02 -19.14
CA THR A 68 1.18 -13.75 -18.45
C THR A 68 1.26 -13.64 -16.94
N ALA A 69 2.36 -13.13 -16.38
CA ALA A 69 2.52 -13.00 -14.93
C ALA A 69 1.40 -12.14 -14.32
N ILE A 70 0.95 -12.49 -13.12
CA ILE A 70 -0.04 -11.72 -12.37
C ILE A 70 0.50 -11.18 -11.04
N LEU A 71 1.58 -11.78 -10.53
CA LEU A 71 2.22 -11.40 -9.27
C LEU A 71 3.73 -11.44 -9.46
N THR A 72 4.38 -10.27 -9.46
CA THR A 72 5.84 -10.17 -9.68
C THR A 72 6.52 -9.41 -8.55
N LEU A 73 7.85 -9.32 -8.63
CA LEU A 73 8.68 -8.49 -7.75
C LEU A 73 9.86 -7.93 -8.57
N LEU A 74 9.54 -7.26 -9.68
CA LEU A 74 10.54 -6.78 -10.65
C LEU A 74 11.31 -5.58 -10.11
N GLY A 75 10.60 -4.65 -9.47
CA GLY A 75 11.13 -3.36 -9.08
C GLY A 75 11.33 -2.41 -10.27
N GLY A 76 11.70 -1.16 -9.95
CA GLY A 76 11.86 -0.11 -10.94
C GLY A 76 10.54 0.30 -11.59
N PHE A 77 10.62 0.74 -12.85
CA PHE A 77 9.50 1.31 -13.58
C PHE A 77 9.32 0.67 -14.95
N HIS A 78 8.08 0.60 -15.40
CA HIS A 78 7.73 0.22 -16.76
C HIS A 78 8.26 1.28 -17.74
N PRO A 79 9.11 0.92 -18.73
CA PRO A 79 9.84 1.90 -19.54
C PRO A 79 8.97 2.89 -20.32
N GLN A 80 7.80 2.48 -20.80
CA GLN A 80 6.89 3.36 -21.52
C GLN A 80 6.13 4.34 -20.59
N THR A 81 5.50 3.82 -19.53
CA THR A 81 4.62 4.60 -18.66
C THR A 81 5.36 5.38 -17.58
N GLN A 82 6.63 5.03 -17.33
CA GLN A 82 7.46 5.55 -16.23
C GLN A 82 6.75 5.41 -14.86
N SER A 83 6.02 4.31 -14.68
CA SER A 83 5.29 3.99 -13.47
C SER A 83 5.63 2.60 -12.95
N LEU A 84 5.28 2.31 -11.70
CA LEU A 84 5.42 0.98 -11.10
C LEU A 84 4.65 -0.08 -11.92
N TRP A 85 5.16 -1.30 -11.91
CA TRP A 85 4.52 -2.44 -12.57
C TRP A 85 3.21 -2.82 -11.88
N LEU A 86 2.13 -3.01 -12.65
CA LEU A 86 0.82 -3.39 -12.08
C LEU A 86 0.86 -4.73 -11.35
N THR A 87 1.66 -5.68 -11.85
CA THR A 87 1.89 -6.99 -11.22
C THR A 87 2.64 -6.88 -9.90
N ASP A 88 3.55 -5.91 -9.74
CA ASP A 88 4.22 -5.61 -8.47
C ASP A 88 3.24 -4.93 -7.48
N ILE A 89 2.40 -4.01 -7.97
CA ILE A 89 1.36 -3.37 -7.14
C ILE A 89 0.34 -4.43 -6.67
N ALA A 90 -0.05 -5.37 -7.52
CA ALA A 90 -0.93 -6.47 -7.16
C ALA A 90 -0.30 -7.36 -6.07
N HIS A 91 0.96 -7.75 -6.24
CA HIS A 91 1.68 -8.52 -5.24
C HIS A 91 1.83 -7.77 -3.92
N HIS A 92 2.15 -6.47 -3.96
CA HIS A 92 2.20 -5.62 -2.76
C HIS A 92 0.88 -5.67 -1.98
N HIS A 93 -0.25 -5.47 -2.66
CA HIS A 93 -1.57 -5.50 -2.01
C HIS A 93 -1.92 -6.87 -1.44
N LEU A 94 -1.51 -7.94 -2.11
CA LEU A 94 -1.69 -9.30 -1.62
C LEU A 94 -0.89 -9.52 -0.33
N ALA A 95 0.39 -9.13 -0.33
CA ALA A 95 1.28 -9.28 0.80
C ALA A 95 0.78 -8.50 2.03
N ILE A 96 0.42 -7.22 1.88
CA ILE A 96 -0.11 -6.43 3.00
C ILE A 96 -1.48 -6.93 3.47
N ALA A 97 -2.28 -7.55 2.58
CA ALA A 97 -3.53 -8.16 2.97
C ALA A 97 -3.31 -9.29 3.98
N PHE A 98 -2.33 -10.16 3.75
CA PHE A 98 -1.99 -11.23 4.70
C PHE A 98 -1.43 -10.68 6.01
N ILE A 99 -0.56 -9.66 5.95
CA ILE A 99 -0.03 -9.00 7.16
C ILE A 99 -1.19 -8.47 8.01
N PHE A 100 -2.13 -7.74 7.42
CA PHE A 100 -3.26 -7.18 8.15
C PHE A 100 -4.30 -8.21 8.58
N LEU A 101 -4.48 -9.30 7.82
CA LEU A 101 -5.34 -10.40 8.24
C LEU A 101 -4.79 -11.06 9.51
N VAL A 102 -3.49 -11.36 9.57
CA VAL A 102 -2.87 -11.94 10.76
C VAL A 102 -2.88 -10.93 11.92
N ALA A 103 -2.48 -9.68 11.69
CA ALA A 103 -2.48 -8.63 12.71
C ALA A 103 -3.88 -8.37 13.30
N GLY A 104 -4.93 -8.47 12.47
CA GLY A 104 -6.33 -8.29 12.89
C GLY A 104 -6.83 -9.33 13.90
N HIS A 105 -6.11 -10.45 14.09
CA HIS A 105 -6.47 -11.51 15.04
C HIS A 105 -5.60 -11.52 16.30
N MET A 106 -4.73 -10.52 16.50
CA MET A 106 -3.83 -10.47 17.68
C MET A 106 -4.56 -10.14 18.99
N TYR A 107 -5.60 -9.33 18.93
CA TYR A 107 -6.27 -8.79 20.13
C TYR A 107 -7.46 -9.64 20.54
N ARG A 108 -7.63 -9.79 21.86
CA ARG A 108 -8.66 -10.65 22.45
C ARG A 108 -10.05 -10.12 22.12
N THR A 109 -10.93 -11.04 21.75
CA THR A 109 -12.36 -10.80 21.54
C THR A 109 -13.19 -11.75 22.41
N ASN A 110 -14.51 -11.81 22.18
CA ASN A 110 -15.42 -12.69 22.91
C ASN A 110 -15.10 -14.20 22.77
N PHE A 111 -14.20 -14.57 21.85
CA PHE A 111 -13.70 -15.94 21.69
C PHE A 111 -12.65 -16.34 22.73
N GLY A 112 -12.26 -15.44 23.64
CA GLY A 112 -11.37 -15.74 24.78
C GLY A 112 -9.88 -15.89 24.44
N ILE A 113 -9.52 -15.94 23.15
CA ILE A 113 -8.12 -16.06 22.68
C ILE A 113 -7.62 -14.69 22.21
N GLY A 114 -6.35 -14.37 22.51
CA GLY A 114 -5.67 -13.14 22.09
C GLY A 114 -5.18 -12.28 23.27
N HIS A 115 -4.58 -11.13 22.94
CA HIS A 115 -4.01 -10.20 23.91
C HIS A 115 -4.98 -9.09 24.34
N SER A 116 -4.99 -8.75 25.63
CA SER A 116 -5.63 -7.53 26.15
C SER A 116 -4.65 -6.36 26.00
N ILE A 117 -5.07 -5.29 25.32
CA ILE A 117 -4.24 -4.08 25.14
C ILE A 117 -3.92 -3.45 26.50
N LYS A 118 -4.89 -3.46 27.44
CA LYS A 118 -4.68 -2.93 28.79
C LYS A 118 -3.57 -3.67 29.51
N ASP A 119 -3.63 -5.00 29.53
CA ASP A 119 -2.65 -5.86 30.21
C ASP A 119 -1.26 -5.69 29.57
N LEU A 120 -1.20 -5.60 28.23
CA LEU A 120 0.04 -5.34 27.50
C LEU A 120 0.68 -4.01 27.92
N LEU A 121 -0.12 -2.94 28.02
CA LEU A 121 0.38 -1.62 28.43
C LEU A 121 0.83 -1.61 29.89
N GLU A 122 0.06 -2.21 30.80
CA GLU A 122 0.40 -2.26 32.22
C GLU A 122 1.66 -3.09 32.52
N ALA A 123 1.88 -4.17 31.76
CA ALA A 123 3.07 -5.00 31.86
C ALA A 123 4.32 -4.36 31.23
N HIS A 124 4.15 -3.37 30.34
CA HIS A 124 5.26 -2.72 29.65
C HIS A 124 5.96 -1.67 30.53
N ILE A 125 6.85 -2.14 31.40
CA ILE A 125 7.64 -1.32 32.31
C ILE A 125 9.10 -1.31 31.85
N PRO A 126 9.75 -0.13 31.75
CA PRO A 126 11.12 -0.01 31.28
C PRO A 126 12.09 -0.73 32.24
N PRO A 127 13.07 -1.50 31.73
CA PRO A 127 14.00 -2.27 32.56
C PRO A 127 14.92 -1.37 33.41
N GLY A 128 15.19 -0.14 32.95
CA GLY A 128 16.16 0.76 33.58
C GLY A 128 15.59 1.79 34.56
N GLY A 129 14.28 1.80 34.86
CA GLY A 129 13.66 2.72 35.83
C GLY A 129 13.71 4.23 35.51
N ARG A 130 14.43 4.65 34.46
CA ARG A 130 14.67 6.06 34.09
C ARG A 130 13.52 6.73 33.34
N LEU A 131 12.47 6.00 32.99
CA LEU A 131 11.34 6.49 32.17
C LEU A 131 10.01 6.52 32.94
N GLY A 132 10.07 6.71 34.27
CA GLY A 132 8.89 6.86 35.11
C GLY A 132 8.11 5.55 35.32
N ARG A 133 6.78 5.65 35.52
CA ARG A 133 5.90 4.52 35.88
C ARG A 133 5.47 3.65 34.67
N GLY A 134 6.06 3.83 33.48
CA GLY A 134 5.69 3.13 32.26
C GLY A 134 4.33 3.57 31.70
N HIS A 135 3.60 2.67 31.04
CA HIS A 135 2.30 2.96 30.41
C HIS A 135 1.07 2.75 31.32
N LYS A 136 1.25 2.72 32.65
CA LYS A 136 0.16 2.51 33.60
C LYS A 136 -0.94 3.58 33.48
N GLY A 137 -2.19 3.15 33.33
CA GLY A 137 -3.35 4.05 33.18
C GLY A 137 -3.50 4.68 31.79
N LEU A 138 -2.57 4.43 30.86
CA LEU A 138 -2.62 5.00 29.51
C LEU A 138 -3.82 4.46 28.72
N TYR A 139 -4.14 3.16 28.87
CA TYR A 139 -5.32 2.56 28.22
C TYR A 139 -6.59 3.33 28.55
N ASP A 140 -6.84 3.59 29.84
CA ASP A 140 -8.05 4.29 30.28
C ASP A 140 -8.03 5.77 29.89
N THR A 141 -6.84 6.40 29.84
CA THR A 141 -6.69 7.80 29.39
C THR A 141 -7.03 7.96 27.91
N ILE A 142 -6.58 7.03 27.06
CA ILE A 142 -6.88 7.03 25.61
C ILE A 142 -8.34 6.66 25.37
N ASN A 143 -8.81 5.58 26.00
CA ASN A 143 -10.12 5.01 25.68
C ASN A 143 -11.28 5.91 26.17
N ASN A 144 -11.09 6.69 27.23
CA ASN A 144 -12.13 7.57 27.78
C ASN A 144 -12.08 9.02 27.22
N SER A 145 -11.15 9.35 26.32
CA SER A 145 -11.02 10.70 25.76
C SER A 145 -11.06 10.70 24.22
N ILE A 146 -12.15 11.21 23.65
CA ILE A 146 -12.28 11.40 22.21
C ILE A 146 -11.26 12.40 21.65
N HIS A 147 -10.88 13.41 22.44
CA HIS A 147 -9.87 14.39 22.03
C HIS A 147 -8.50 13.75 21.89
N PHE A 148 -8.16 12.83 22.80
CA PHE A 148 -6.90 12.11 22.73
C PHE A 148 -6.87 11.17 21.52
N GLN A 149 -7.94 10.41 21.28
CA GLN A 149 -8.06 9.54 20.11
C GLN A 149 -7.97 10.32 18.80
N LEU A 150 -8.70 11.45 18.70
CA LEU A 150 -8.67 12.30 17.52
C LEU A 150 -7.26 12.90 17.31
N GLY A 151 -6.60 13.35 18.37
CA GLY A 151 -5.24 13.88 18.31
C GLY A 151 -4.24 12.86 17.75
N LEU A 152 -4.28 11.62 18.26
CA LEU A 152 -3.43 10.53 17.74
C LEU A 152 -3.77 10.17 16.29
N ALA A 153 -5.06 10.08 15.96
CA ALA A 153 -5.52 9.76 14.61
C ALA A 153 -5.03 10.81 13.60
N LEU A 154 -5.21 12.10 13.90
CA LEU A 154 -4.75 13.19 13.03
C LEU A 154 -3.23 13.26 12.92
N ALA A 155 -2.50 13.00 14.01
CA ALA A 155 -1.04 12.94 13.97
C ALA A 155 -0.56 11.81 13.05
N SER A 156 -1.10 10.60 13.21
CA SER A 156 -0.74 9.45 12.36
C SER A 156 -1.13 9.68 10.89
N LEU A 157 -2.32 10.21 10.65
CA LEU A 157 -2.81 10.55 9.31
C LEU A 157 -1.93 11.62 8.65
N GLY A 158 -1.49 12.64 9.41
CA GLY A 158 -0.56 13.65 8.93
C GLY A 158 0.76 13.06 8.46
N VAL A 159 1.37 12.16 9.27
CA VAL A 159 2.61 11.47 8.90
C VAL A 159 2.44 10.63 7.62
N ILE A 160 1.36 9.85 7.54
CA ILE A 160 1.07 9.03 6.35
C ILE A 160 0.82 9.91 5.12
N THR A 161 0.11 11.03 5.27
CA THR A 161 -0.16 11.96 4.15
C THR A 161 1.13 12.59 3.61
N SER A 162 2.10 12.91 4.47
CA SER A 162 3.44 13.32 4.04
C SER A 162 4.17 12.21 3.31
N LEU A 163 4.12 10.98 3.86
CA LEU A 163 4.77 9.82 3.26
C LEU A 163 4.24 9.58 1.85
N VAL A 164 2.91 9.62 1.68
CA VAL A 164 2.23 9.47 0.38
C VAL A 164 2.73 10.51 -0.62
N ALA A 165 2.83 11.79 -0.23
CA ALA A 165 3.31 12.84 -1.13
C ALA A 165 4.75 12.56 -1.62
N GLN A 166 5.64 12.16 -0.72
CA GLN A 166 7.03 11.85 -1.06
C GLN A 166 7.15 10.60 -1.94
N HIS A 167 6.37 9.56 -1.63
CA HIS A 167 6.38 8.30 -2.38
C HIS A 167 5.75 8.47 -3.77
N MET A 168 4.66 9.22 -3.91
CA MET A 168 4.03 9.42 -5.23
C MET A 168 4.91 10.26 -6.17
N TYR A 169 5.76 11.14 -5.64
CA TYR A 169 6.72 11.89 -6.43
C TYR A 169 7.88 10.99 -6.91
N SER A 170 8.47 10.22 -6.00
CA SER A 170 9.66 9.40 -6.28
C SER A 170 9.36 8.04 -6.91
N LEU A 171 8.17 7.49 -6.65
CA LEU A 171 7.70 6.18 -7.12
C LEU A 171 6.30 6.31 -7.77
N PRO A 172 6.21 6.81 -9.01
CA PRO A 172 4.94 7.02 -9.69
C PRO A 172 4.15 5.71 -9.86
N ALA A 173 2.95 5.61 -9.27
CA ALA A 173 2.13 4.40 -9.33
C ALA A 173 1.15 4.35 -10.51
N TYR A 174 0.85 5.51 -11.11
CA TYR A 174 -0.12 5.64 -12.20
C TYR A 174 0.59 5.77 -13.54
N ALA A 175 0.06 5.11 -14.57
CA ALA A 175 0.65 5.15 -15.90
C ALA A 175 0.70 6.59 -16.45
N PHE A 176 1.85 6.98 -17.01
CA PHE A 176 2.12 8.28 -17.64
C PHE A 176 2.11 9.50 -16.71
N ILE A 177 1.87 9.34 -15.40
CA ILE A 177 1.80 10.49 -14.48
C ILE A 177 3.15 11.21 -14.32
N ALA A 178 4.26 10.49 -14.49
CA ALA A 178 5.60 11.08 -14.44
C ALA A 178 5.89 12.03 -15.62
N GLN A 179 5.11 11.92 -16.71
CA GLN A 179 5.24 12.77 -17.89
C GLN A 179 4.36 14.02 -17.79
N ASP A 180 3.32 14.00 -16.95
CA ASP A 180 2.44 15.15 -16.68
C ASP A 180 2.91 15.91 -15.43
N LEU A 181 3.81 16.87 -15.66
CA LEU A 181 4.39 17.70 -14.60
C LEU A 181 3.35 18.58 -13.89
N LEU A 182 2.29 18.99 -14.57
CA LEU A 182 1.24 19.83 -13.98
C LEU A 182 0.39 19.01 -13.00
N LEU A 183 -0.03 17.81 -13.41
CA LEU A 183 -0.77 16.91 -12.53
C LEU A 183 0.08 16.44 -11.35
N GLN A 184 1.36 16.12 -11.59
CA GLN A 184 2.27 15.70 -10.53
C GLN A 184 2.47 16.81 -9.49
N ALA A 185 2.69 18.05 -9.95
CA ALA A 185 2.77 19.21 -9.06
C ALA A 185 1.46 19.39 -8.27
N ALA A 186 0.31 19.36 -8.95
CA ALA A 186 -1.00 19.53 -8.30
C ALA A 186 -1.23 18.51 -7.18
N ILE A 187 -0.90 17.23 -7.40
CA ILE A 187 -1.04 16.18 -6.39
C ILE A 187 -0.14 16.45 -5.18
N ILE A 188 1.12 16.81 -5.39
CA ILE A 188 2.07 17.05 -4.30
C ILE A 188 1.67 18.29 -3.49
N TYR A 189 1.31 19.39 -4.16
CA TYR A 189 0.90 20.65 -3.50
C TYR A 189 -0.50 20.60 -2.90
N SER A 190 -1.32 19.61 -3.26
CA SER A 190 -2.61 19.36 -2.59
C SER A 190 -2.42 18.87 -1.15
N SER A 191 -1.27 18.27 -0.82
CA SER A 191 -0.96 17.82 0.54
C SER A 191 -0.85 19.03 1.50
N PRO A 192 -1.63 19.06 2.60
CA PRO A 192 -1.64 20.18 3.55
C PRO A 192 -0.27 20.48 4.16
N ILE A 193 0.60 19.48 4.27
CA ILE A 193 1.92 19.61 4.87
C ILE A 193 2.90 20.28 3.90
N TYR A 194 2.83 19.96 2.62
CA TYR A 194 3.64 20.64 1.60
C TYR A 194 3.20 22.11 1.45
N ARG A 195 1.90 22.38 1.52
CA ARG A 195 1.37 23.74 1.59
C ARG A 195 1.91 24.50 2.81
N ARG A 196 1.96 23.86 3.98
CA ARG A 196 2.49 24.47 5.21
C ARG A 196 3.99 24.73 5.15
N ILE A 197 4.79 23.79 4.63
CA ILE A 197 6.26 23.93 4.47
C ILE A 197 6.62 25.09 3.51
N HIS A 198 5.84 25.28 2.44
CA HIS A 198 6.08 26.39 1.51
C HIS A 198 5.53 27.75 1.99
N HIS A 199 4.50 27.77 2.84
CA HIS A 199 3.97 29.01 3.41
C HIS A 199 4.74 29.48 4.65
N ASP A 200 5.40 28.56 5.37
CA ASP A 200 6.12 28.83 6.61
C ASP A 200 7.64 28.71 6.36
N ARG A 201 8.30 29.84 6.10
CA ARG A 201 9.74 29.92 5.75
C ARG A 201 10.67 29.28 6.81
N SER A 202 10.16 28.99 8.01
CA SER A 202 10.90 28.39 9.12
C SER A 202 11.25 26.91 8.91
N PHE A 203 10.45 26.15 8.15
CA PHE A 203 10.71 24.74 7.86
C PHE A 203 11.59 24.51 6.61
N CYS A 204 11.71 25.53 5.76
CA CYS A 204 12.42 25.50 4.48
C CYS A 204 13.94 25.24 4.62
N SER A 205 14.51 25.40 5.83
CA SER A 205 15.94 25.15 6.11
C SER A 205 16.37 23.69 5.93
N TRP A 206 15.45 22.72 6.08
CA TRP A 206 15.79 21.29 5.95
C TRP A 206 15.76 20.78 4.50
N SER A 207 15.09 21.48 3.58
CA SER A 207 14.93 21.06 2.19
C SER A 207 16.15 21.37 1.31
N TYR A 208 17.10 22.19 1.80
CA TYR A 208 18.34 22.54 1.10
C TYR A 208 19.50 21.57 1.36
N ILE A 209 19.26 20.45 2.06
CA ILE A 209 20.28 19.42 2.36
C ILE A 209 20.36 18.35 1.25
N PHE A 210 19.44 18.36 0.27
CA PHE A 210 19.43 17.42 -0.86
C PHE A 210 19.47 18.10 -2.23
N TYR A 211 20.31 19.12 -2.37
CA TYR A 211 20.84 19.60 -3.65
C TYR A 211 22.36 19.70 -3.58
#